data_AF-A0A2J7TC47-F1
#
_entry.id   AF-A0A2J7TC47-F1
#
_cell.length_a   1.000
_cell.length_b   1.000
_cell.length_c   1.000
_cell.angle_alpha   90.00
_cell.angle_beta   90.00
_cell.angle_gamma   90.00
#
_symmetry.space_group_name_H-M   'P 1'
#
loop_
_entity.id
_entity.type
_entity.pdbx_description
1 polymer ?
#
loop_
_entity_poly.entity_id
_entity_poly.type
_entity_poly.pdbx_seq_one_letter_code
_entity_poly.pdbx_strand_id
1 'polypeptide(L)'
;MDEGICQQDLVEITLTTIAAYGSFLLAEHLHMSGVLAALAAGLVVGNLGWRGLMGCYISVAGREHIISFWEYAAFLANSIVFILIGGNEATQATRLFTPAAALAIGLVLIGRIAAVYPLCALFAFAPLKVDIRYQHVLVWGGLRGALALALALAVPDSVPEKGVIIIVAFAVVAFSIFAQGLTMPWFINVLGLTRKTGTASESIDAPGGR
;
A
#
# COMPACT_ATOMS: atom_id res chain seq x y z
N MET A 1 -28.02 -23.73 8.90
CA MET A 1 -26.82 -24.22 8.19
C MET A 1 -25.76 -23.14 7.98
N ASP A 2 -26.07 -21.86 8.25
CA ASP A 2 -25.14 -20.71 8.10
C ASP A 2 -24.19 -20.48 9.29
N GLU A 3 -24.55 -20.90 10.51
CA GLU A 3 -23.76 -20.62 11.73
C GLU A 3 -22.35 -21.23 11.69
N GLY A 4 -22.17 -22.36 10.99
CA GLY A 4 -20.88 -23.05 10.90
C GLY A 4 -19.85 -22.34 10.01
N ILE A 5 -20.30 -21.52 9.04
CA ILE A 5 -19.42 -20.80 8.11
C ILE A 5 -18.92 -19.50 8.76
N CYS A 6 -19.83 -18.71 9.34
CA CYS A 6 -19.48 -17.50 10.09
C CYS A 6 -18.45 -17.74 11.22
N GLN A 7 -18.54 -18.88 11.92
CA GLN A 7 -17.57 -19.23 12.95
C GLN A 7 -16.17 -19.49 12.38
N GLN A 8 -16.07 -20.06 11.18
CA GLN A 8 -14.78 -20.31 10.53
C GLN A 8 -14.12 -18.99 10.11
N ASP A 9 -14.89 -18.07 9.53
CA ASP A 9 -14.39 -16.77 9.07
C ASP A 9 -13.85 -15.91 10.24
N LEU A 10 -14.57 -15.89 11.38
CA LEU A 10 -14.13 -15.19 12.58
C LEU A 10 -12.84 -15.77 13.17
N VAL A 11 -12.71 -17.10 13.17
CA VAL A 11 -11.49 -17.78 13.63
C VAL A 11 -10.31 -17.47 12.71
N GLU A 12 -10.52 -17.49 11.40
CA GLU A 12 -9.49 -17.15 10.41
C GLU A 12 -9.02 -15.68 10.57
N ILE A 13 -9.93 -14.72 10.70
CA ILE A 13 -9.59 -13.31 10.97
C ILE A 13 -8.81 -13.17 12.27
N THR A 14 -9.26 -13.84 13.33
CA THR A 14 -8.58 -13.81 14.63
C THR A 14 -7.18 -14.39 14.53
N LEU A 15 -7.01 -15.52 13.83
CA LEU A 15 -5.72 -16.15 13.62
C LEU A 15 -4.75 -15.24 12.85
N THR A 16 -5.21 -14.58 11.78
CA THR A 16 -4.37 -13.62 11.03
C THR A 16 -4.00 -12.40 11.86
N THR A 17 -4.91 -11.94 12.74
CA THR A 17 -4.66 -10.83 13.67
C THR A 17 -3.61 -11.23 14.72
N ILE A 18 -3.73 -12.42 15.30
CA ILE A 18 -2.74 -12.97 16.24
C ILE A 18 -1.39 -13.16 15.54
N ALA A 19 -1.38 -13.63 14.29
CA ALA A 19 -0.13 -13.79 13.53
C ALA A 19 0.56 -12.44 13.29
N ALA A 20 -0.20 -11.41 12.89
CA ALA A 20 0.33 -10.06 12.65
C ALA A 20 0.84 -9.40 13.94
N TYR A 21 0.03 -9.37 15.00
CA TYR A 21 0.40 -8.72 16.26
C TYR A 21 1.39 -9.54 17.09
N GLY A 22 1.24 -10.86 17.09
CA GLY A 22 2.14 -11.79 17.78
C GLY A 22 3.54 -11.76 17.18
N SER A 23 3.68 -11.71 15.86
CA SER A 23 5.00 -11.56 15.22
C SER A 23 5.65 -10.20 15.51
N PHE A 24 4.85 -9.12 15.58
CA PHE A 24 5.32 -7.80 16.01
C PHE A 24 5.91 -7.85 17.43
N LEU A 25 5.13 -8.33 18.40
CA LEU A 25 5.57 -8.40 19.79
C LEU A 25 6.78 -9.32 19.98
N LEU A 26 6.78 -10.49 19.32
CA LEU A 26 7.90 -11.43 19.40
C LEU A 26 9.19 -10.80 18.90
N ALA A 27 9.14 -10.05 17.80
CA ALA A 27 10.30 -9.37 17.26
C ALA A 27 10.78 -8.23 18.16
N GLU A 28 9.89 -7.45 18.78
CA GLU A 28 10.29 -6.41 19.73
C GLU A 28 11.00 -6.99 20.96
N HIS A 29 10.56 -8.14 21.48
CA HIS A 29 11.24 -8.83 22.58
C HIS A 29 12.66 -9.28 22.22
N LEU A 30 12.91 -9.54 20.93
CA LEU A 30 14.23 -9.90 20.41
C LEU A 30 15.04 -8.68 19.94
N HIS A 31 14.57 -7.46 20.22
CA HIS A 31 15.16 -6.21 19.72
C HIS A 31 15.28 -6.12 18.20
N MET A 32 14.38 -6.82 17.47
CA MET A 32 14.24 -6.76 16.02
C MET A 32 13.10 -5.79 15.62
N SER A 33 12.98 -5.48 14.33
CA SER A 33 11.89 -4.62 13.84
C SER A 33 10.54 -5.35 13.87
N GLY A 34 9.68 -5.00 14.83
CA GLY A 34 8.32 -5.51 14.91
C GLY A 34 7.50 -5.28 13.64
N VAL A 35 7.63 -4.09 13.03
CA VAL A 35 6.92 -3.75 11.79
C VAL A 35 7.31 -4.67 10.64
N LEU A 36 8.61 -4.95 10.45
CA LEU A 36 9.07 -5.86 9.40
C LEU A 36 8.66 -7.31 9.68
N ALA A 37 8.62 -7.73 10.94
CA ALA A 37 8.15 -9.05 11.33
C ALA A 37 6.66 -9.25 11.01
N ALA A 38 5.81 -8.27 11.32
CA ALA A 38 4.40 -8.28 10.93
C ALA A 38 4.22 -8.31 9.40
N LEU A 39 5.07 -7.57 8.67
CA LEU A 39 5.08 -7.58 7.20
C LEU A 39 5.45 -8.96 6.64
N ALA A 40 6.47 -9.61 7.22
CA ALA A 40 6.87 -10.96 6.86
C ALA A 40 5.77 -11.98 7.18
N ALA A 41 5.13 -11.88 8.35
CA ALA A 41 3.98 -12.71 8.71
C ALA A 41 2.82 -12.52 7.72
N GLY A 42 2.48 -11.28 7.36
CA GLY A 42 1.46 -10.97 6.36
C GLY A 42 1.80 -11.53 4.97
N LEU A 43 3.07 -11.44 4.54
CA LEU A 43 3.53 -12.03 3.28
C LEU A 43 3.45 -13.56 3.30
N VAL A 44 3.78 -14.20 4.42
CA VAL A 44 3.66 -15.65 4.60
C VAL A 44 2.19 -16.08 4.58
N VAL A 45 1.32 -15.41 5.35
CA VAL A 45 -0.12 -15.70 5.40
C VAL A 45 -0.77 -15.46 4.03
N GLY A 46 -0.41 -14.37 3.34
CA GLY A 46 -0.87 -14.11 1.99
C GLY A 46 -0.36 -15.17 1.01
N ASN A 47 0.96 -15.31 0.83
CA ASN A 47 1.50 -16.16 -0.22
C ASN A 47 1.35 -17.67 0.04
N LEU A 48 1.61 -18.14 1.28
CA LEU A 48 1.56 -19.57 1.61
C LEU A 48 0.16 -20.02 2.03
N GLY A 49 -0.61 -19.17 2.72
CA GLY A 49 -1.99 -19.47 3.07
C GLY A 49 -2.88 -19.66 1.83
N TRP A 50 -2.61 -18.94 0.74
CA TRP A 50 -3.37 -19.09 -0.52
C TRP A 50 -2.93 -20.25 -1.41
N ARG A 51 -1.73 -20.80 -1.22
CA ARG A 51 -1.21 -21.92 -2.05
C ARG A 51 -1.44 -23.31 -1.44
N GLY A 52 -2.06 -23.40 -0.27
CA GLY A 52 -2.35 -24.67 0.41
C GLY A 52 -1.10 -25.48 0.79
N LEU A 53 0.08 -24.83 0.81
CA LEU A 53 1.37 -25.50 0.99
C LEU A 53 1.68 -25.79 2.47
N MET A 54 1.13 -24.99 3.37
CA MET A 54 0.93 -25.33 4.78
C MET A 54 -0.55 -25.69 4.91
N GLY A 55 -0.88 -26.86 5.46
CA GLY A 55 -2.25 -27.43 5.55
C GLY A 55 -3.28 -26.64 6.36
N CYS A 56 -3.16 -25.31 6.44
CA CYS A 56 -4.20 -24.40 6.89
C CYS A 56 -5.22 -24.21 5.76
N TYR A 57 -6.36 -24.87 5.90
CA TYR A 57 -7.52 -24.68 5.05
C TYR A 57 -8.14 -23.30 5.35
N ILE A 58 -7.56 -22.21 4.82
CA ILE A 58 -8.32 -20.96 4.68
C ILE A 58 -9.40 -21.24 3.64
N SER A 59 -10.65 -21.18 4.08
CA SER A 59 -11.82 -21.30 3.23
C SER A 59 -11.74 -20.26 2.10
N VAL A 60 -12.13 -20.65 0.88
CA VAL A 60 -12.22 -19.68 -0.24
C VAL A 60 -13.17 -18.53 0.09
N ALA A 61 -14.20 -18.80 0.91
CA ALA A 61 -15.14 -17.79 1.42
C ALA A 61 -14.54 -16.95 2.57
N GLY A 62 -13.74 -17.55 3.46
CA GLY A 62 -13.07 -16.84 4.55
C GLY A 62 -11.99 -15.87 4.05
N ARG A 63 -11.36 -16.18 2.91
CA ARG A 63 -10.37 -15.31 2.25
C ARG A 63 -10.91 -13.91 1.95
N GLU A 64 -12.11 -13.80 1.39
CA GLU A 64 -12.69 -12.50 1.04
C GLU A 64 -12.98 -11.68 2.31
N HIS A 65 -13.51 -12.33 3.34
CA HIS A 65 -13.74 -11.71 4.66
C HIS A 65 -12.44 -11.22 5.32
N ILE A 66 -11.37 -12.01 5.27
CA ILE A 66 -10.05 -11.60 5.78
C ILE A 66 -9.54 -10.36 5.02
N ILE A 67 -9.61 -10.37 3.69
CA ILE A 67 -9.16 -9.23 2.86
C ILE A 67 -9.98 -7.99 3.21
N SER A 68 -11.31 -8.09 3.22
CA SER A 68 -12.19 -6.97 3.55
C SER A 68 -11.95 -6.44 4.97
N PHE A 69 -11.74 -7.32 5.95
CA PHE A 69 -11.39 -6.92 7.31
C PHE A 69 -10.08 -6.13 7.35
N TRP A 70 -9.03 -6.62 6.72
CA TRP A 70 -7.73 -5.93 6.69
C TRP A 70 -7.75 -4.64 5.86
N GLU A 71 -8.52 -4.59 4.78
CA GLU A 71 -8.76 -3.36 4.02
C GLU A 71 -9.49 -2.32 4.87
N TYR A 72 -10.51 -2.73 5.63
CA TYR A 72 -11.21 -1.87 6.56
C TYR A 72 -10.29 -1.38 7.69
N ALA A 73 -9.52 -2.27 8.30
CA ALA A 73 -8.56 -1.93 9.36
C ALA A 73 -7.48 -0.96 8.85
N ALA A 74 -6.94 -1.20 7.65
CA ALA A 74 -5.98 -0.31 7.01
C ALA A 74 -6.60 1.05 6.67
N PHE A 75 -7.84 1.08 6.15
CA PHE A 75 -8.58 2.30 5.90
C PHE A 75 -8.80 3.11 7.18
N LEU A 76 -9.21 2.45 8.26
CA LEU A 76 -9.41 3.08 9.57
C LEU A 76 -8.10 3.66 10.12
N ALA A 77 -7.02 2.87 10.12
CA ALA A 77 -5.71 3.31 10.58
C ALA A 77 -5.20 4.52 9.77
N ASN A 78 -5.32 4.47 8.44
CA ASN A 78 -4.96 5.60 7.58
C ASN A 78 -5.80 6.83 7.90
N SER A 79 -7.11 6.67 8.09
CA SER A 79 -8.01 7.77 8.43
C SER A 79 -7.64 8.42 9.76
N ILE A 80 -7.32 7.63 10.78
CA ILE A 80 -6.84 8.14 12.07
C ILE A 80 -5.55 8.94 11.88
N VAL A 81 -4.57 8.42 11.14
CA VAL A 81 -3.31 9.13 10.87
C VAL A 81 -3.58 10.46 10.14
N PHE A 82 -4.46 10.47 9.14
CA PHE A 82 -4.84 11.70 8.43
C PHE A 82 -5.57 12.71 9.30
N ILE A 83 -6.41 12.24 10.23
CA ILE A 83 -7.11 13.12 11.19
C ILE A 83 -6.11 13.70 12.20
N LEU A 84 -5.22 12.87 12.75
CA LEU A 84 -4.21 13.32 13.72
C LEU A 84 -3.25 14.36 13.11
N ILE A 85 -2.73 14.09 11.92
CA ILE A 85 -1.84 15.03 11.21
C ILE A 85 -2.61 16.28 10.78
N GLY A 86 -3.82 16.12 10.25
CA GLY A 86 -4.65 17.24 9.80
C GLY A 86 -5.01 18.18 10.94
N GLY A 87 -5.33 17.64 12.11
CA GLY A 87 -5.60 18.42 13.32
C GLY A 87 -4.36 19.18 13.84
N ASN A 88 -3.18 18.55 13.80
CA ASN A 88 -1.94 19.17 14.25
C ASN A 88 -1.48 20.31 13.31
N GLU A 89 -1.65 20.12 12.00
CA GLU A 89 -1.09 21.02 10.97
C GLU A 89 -2.08 22.03 10.38
N ALA A 90 -3.40 21.90 10.64
CA ALA A 90 -4.43 22.81 10.09
C ALA A 90 -4.18 24.30 10.41
N THR A 91 -3.44 24.60 11.48
CA THR A 91 -3.13 25.97 11.92
C THR A 91 -1.82 26.53 11.34
N GLN A 92 -0.96 25.70 10.74
CA GLN A 92 0.37 26.10 10.23
C GLN A 92 0.49 26.07 8.69
N ALA A 93 -0.65 26.01 7.97
CA ALA A 93 -0.71 25.86 6.52
C ALA A 93 0.14 26.89 5.72
N THR A 94 0.40 28.08 6.27
CA THR A 94 1.24 29.10 5.62
C THR A 94 2.73 28.74 5.55
N ARG A 95 3.23 27.86 6.45
CA ARG A 95 4.61 27.34 6.42
C ARG A 95 4.81 26.17 5.45
N LEU A 96 3.71 25.58 4.97
CA LEU A 96 3.71 24.47 4.02
C LEU A 96 4.23 24.90 2.63
N PHE A 97 4.04 26.18 2.27
CA PHE A 97 4.50 26.76 1.01
C PHE A 97 5.92 27.35 1.09
N THR A 98 6.78 26.74 1.88
CA THR A 98 8.20 27.12 1.93
C THR A 98 9.00 26.44 0.80
N PRO A 99 10.09 27.06 0.31
CA PRO A 99 10.96 26.44 -0.68
C PRO A 99 11.54 25.09 -0.21
N ALA A 100 11.64 24.89 1.10
CA ALA A 100 12.04 23.62 1.71
C ALA A 100 11.07 22.47 1.37
N ALA A 101 9.75 22.72 1.36
CA ALA A 101 8.76 21.70 1.00
C ALA A 101 8.87 21.31 -0.49
N ALA A 102 9.06 22.29 -1.37
CA ALA A 102 9.26 22.03 -2.80
C ALA A 102 10.56 21.23 -3.05
N LEU A 103 11.65 21.59 -2.36
CA LEU A 103 12.91 20.85 -2.42
C LEU A 103 12.73 19.41 -1.91
N ALA A 104 12.03 19.21 -0.79
CA ALA A 104 11.77 17.88 -0.24
C ALA A 104 10.95 17.00 -1.21
N ILE A 105 9.92 17.56 -1.84
CA ILE A 105 9.15 16.87 -2.88
C ILE A 105 10.07 16.45 -4.03
N GLY A 106 10.91 17.39 -4.53
CA GLY A 106 11.88 17.12 -5.58
C GLY A 106 12.86 16.00 -5.20
N LEU A 107 13.44 16.06 -3.99
CA LEU A 107 14.36 15.05 -3.47
C LEU A 107 13.69 13.67 -3.35
N VAL A 108 12.44 13.60 -2.88
CA VAL A 108 11.69 12.34 -2.78
C VAL A 108 11.44 11.75 -4.17
N LEU A 109 11.10 12.57 -5.15
CA LEU A 109 10.91 12.11 -6.54
C LEU A 109 12.22 11.61 -7.15
N ILE A 110 13.32 12.34 -6.97
CA ILE A 110 14.65 11.94 -7.44
C ILE A 110 15.09 10.64 -6.75
N GLY A 111 14.94 10.54 -5.43
CA GLY A 111 15.24 9.33 -4.67
C GLY A 111 14.42 8.13 -5.17
N ARG A 112 13.15 8.34 -5.53
CA ARG A 112 12.31 7.30 -6.10
C ARG A 112 12.79 6.86 -7.48
N ILE A 113 13.13 7.80 -8.36
CA ILE A 113 13.73 7.51 -9.68
C ILE A 113 15.01 6.69 -9.49
N ALA A 114 15.90 7.13 -8.59
CA ALA A 114 17.16 6.48 -8.29
C ALA A 114 17.00 5.10 -7.61
N ALA A 115 15.88 4.83 -6.95
CA ALA A 115 15.59 3.50 -6.41
C ALA A 115 14.98 2.57 -7.47
N VAL A 116 14.02 3.06 -8.26
CA VAL A 116 13.25 2.21 -9.18
C VAL A 116 14.04 1.81 -10.41
N TYR A 117 14.66 2.76 -11.14
CA TYR A 117 15.33 2.42 -12.40
C TYR A 117 16.54 1.49 -12.23
N PRO A 118 17.45 1.69 -11.26
CA PRO A 118 18.56 0.77 -11.06
C PRO A 118 18.10 -0.61 -10.61
N LEU A 119 17.04 -0.70 -9.79
CA LEU A 119 16.47 -1.97 -9.39
C LEU A 119 15.87 -2.70 -10.60
N CYS A 120 15.10 -2.00 -11.45
CA CYS A 120 14.58 -2.57 -12.70
C CYS A 120 15.71 -2.96 -13.67
N ALA A 121 16.80 -2.20 -13.71
CA ALA A 121 17.98 -2.51 -14.53
C ALA A 121 18.71 -3.77 -14.02
N LEU A 122 18.80 -3.96 -12.70
CA LEU A 122 19.36 -5.17 -12.10
C LEU A 122 18.55 -6.42 -12.51
N PHE A 123 17.23 -6.30 -12.54
CA PHE A 123 16.34 -7.37 -12.99
C PHE A 123 16.13 -7.44 -14.50
N ALA A 124 16.81 -6.61 -15.30
CA ALA A 124 16.66 -6.60 -16.76
C ALA A 124 17.14 -7.90 -17.42
N PHE A 125 18.02 -8.64 -16.75
CA PHE A 125 18.54 -9.94 -17.18
C PHE A 125 17.73 -11.14 -16.64
N ALA A 126 16.77 -10.89 -15.74
CA ALA A 126 15.90 -11.90 -15.19
C ALA A 126 14.67 -12.11 -16.10
N PRO A 127 13.98 -13.27 -16.00
CA PRO A 127 12.69 -13.48 -16.69
C PRO A 127 11.60 -12.48 -16.23
N LEU A 128 11.84 -11.72 -15.15
CA LEU A 128 10.98 -10.66 -14.63
C LEU A 128 11.31 -9.27 -15.19
N LYS A 129 11.71 -9.18 -16.47
CA LYS A 129 11.99 -7.88 -17.10
C LYS A 129 10.75 -6.99 -17.13
N VAL A 130 10.85 -5.82 -16.52
CA VAL A 130 9.77 -4.82 -16.48
C VAL A 130 9.91 -3.86 -17.67
N ASP A 131 8.87 -3.74 -18.49
CA ASP A 131 8.84 -2.77 -19.60
C ASP A 131 8.99 -1.33 -19.09
N ILE A 132 9.64 -0.47 -19.87
CA ILE A 132 9.88 0.93 -19.51
C ILE A 132 8.59 1.69 -19.18
N ARG A 133 7.47 1.35 -19.82
CA ARG A 133 6.15 1.94 -19.52
C ARG A 133 5.71 1.61 -18.10
N TYR A 134 5.91 0.37 -17.66
CA TYR A 134 5.62 -0.04 -16.28
C TYR A 134 6.62 0.55 -15.27
N GLN A 135 7.88 0.76 -15.65
CA GLN A 135 8.86 1.45 -14.80
C GLN A 135 8.44 2.89 -14.50
N HIS A 136 7.94 3.62 -15.51
CA HIS A 136 7.38 4.95 -15.31
C HIS A 136 6.16 4.93 -14.38
N VAL A 137 5.26 3.95 -14.54
CA VAL A 137 4.13 3.76 -13.63
C VAL A 137 4.60 3.44 -12.21
N LEU A 138 5.66 2.65 -12.02
CA LEU A 138 6.20 2.35 -10.70
C LEU A 138 6.76 3.60 -10.00
N VAL A 139 7.45 4.49 -10.73
CA VAL A 139 7.93 5.77 -10.20
C VAL A 139 6.75 6.68 -9.85
N TRP A 140 5.76 6.80 -10.72
CA TRP A 140 4.60 7.65 -10.45
C TRP A 140 3.68 7.02 -9.37
N GLY A 141 3.73 5.68 -9.22
CA GLY A 141 2.83 4.75 -8.51
C GLY A 141 2.76 4.82 -7.00
N GLY A 142 3.75 5.46 -6.36
CA GLY A 142 3.92 5.43 -4.91
C GLY A 142 2.94 6.34 -4.16
N LEU A 143 1.65 6.06 -4.25
CA LEU A 143 0.53 6.88 -3.77
C LEU A 143 0.23 6.76 -2.26
N ARG A 144 0.96 5.93 -1.51
CA ARG A 144 0.63 5.64 -0.10
C ARG A 144 1.79 6.02 0.83
N GLY A 145 1.67 7.22 1.41
CA GLY A 145 2.63 7.78 2.36
C GLY A 145 2.19 7.78 3.83
N ALA A 146 1.10 7.09 4.18
CA ALA A 146 0.57 7.07 5.55
C ALA A 146 1.58 6.50 6.56
N LEU A 147 2.38 5.50 6.17
CA LEU A 147 3.47 4.99 7.01
C LEU A 147 4.51 6.07 7.31
N ALA A 148 4.88 6.88 6.32
CA ALA A 148 5.83 7.98 6.52
C ALA A 148 5.26 9.04 7.48
N LEU A 149 3.96 9.34 7.41
CA LEU A 149 3.28 10.23 8.35
C LEU A 149 3.26 9.64 9.78
N ALA A 150 2.94 8.35 9.91
CA ALA A 150 2.95 7.68 11.20
C ALA A 150 4.35 7.72 11.85
N LEU A 151 5.41 7.49 11.07
CA LEU A 151 6.79 7.61 11.54
C LEU A 151 7.16 9.05 11.92
N ALA A 152 6.69 10.05 11.17
CA ALA A 152 6.91 11.45 11.51
C ALA A 152 6.22 11.83 12.84
N LEU A 153 5.01 11.32 13.09
CA LEU A 153 4.29 11.52 14.35
C LEU A 153 4.93 10.77 15.53
N ALA A 154 5.57 9.63 15.27
CA ALA A 154 6.26 8.83 16.28
C ALA A 154 7.59 9.46 16.77
N VAL A 155 8.06 10.54 16.14
CA VAL A 155 9.29 11.24 16.56
C VAL A 155 9.10 11.79 17.99
N PRO A 156 10.06 11.55 18.92
CA PRO A 156 10.00 12.08 20.28
C PRO A 156 9.96 13.62 20.31
N ASP A 157 9.26 14.19 21.30
CA ASP A 157 9.19 15.65 21.49
C ASP A 157 10.53 16.28 21.90
N SER A 158 11.52 15.47 22.27
CA SER A 158 12.88 15.91 22.55
C SER A 158 13.64 16.38 21.31
N VAL A 159 13.14 16.09 20.10
CA VAL A 159 13.74 16.53 18.84
C VAL A 159 13.26 17.95 18.52
N PRO A 160 14.14 18.96 18.50
CA PRO A 160 13.74 20.36 18.26
C PRO A 160 13.06 20.57 16.90
N GLU A 161 13.46 19.80 15.90
CA GLU A 161 12.99 19.90 14.50
C GLU A 161 11.77 19.02 14.20
N LYS A 162 11.13 18.43 15.21
CA LYS A 162 9.96 17.55 15.03
C LYS A 162 8.86 18.21 14.19
N GLY A 163 8.56 19.49 14.46
CA GLY A 163 7.57 20.24 13.69
C GLY A 163 7.92 20.35 12.21
N VAL A 164 9.19 20.60 11.87
CA VAL A 164 9.65 20.68 10.47
C VAL A 164 9.53 19.32 9.78
N ILE A 165 9.90 18.23 10.46
CA ILE A 165 9.77 16.86 9.93
C ILE A 165 8.31 16.55 9.59
N ILE A 166 7.40 16.88 10.50
CA ILE A 166 5.96 16.65 10.33
C ILE A 166 5.39 17.47 9.17
N ILE A 167 5.73 18.77 9.08
CA ILE A 167 5.31 19.66 7.98
C ILE A 167 5.80 19.14 6.62
N VAL A 168 7.07 18.74 6.53
CA VAL A 168 7.66 18.23 5.29
C VAL A 168 7.05 16.90 4.89
N ALA A 169 6.87 15.97 5.83
CA ALA A 169 6.22 14.70 5.58
C ALA A 169 4.78 14.90 5.10
N PHE A 170 4.03 15.81 5.73
CA PHE A 170 2.68 16.18 5.30
C PHE A 170 2.67 16.78 3.89
N ALA A 171 3.56 17.74 3.58
CA ALA A 171 3.66 18.34 2.25
C ALA A 171 3.91 17.30 1.16
N VAL A 172 4.86 16.38 1.39
CA VAL A 172 5.21 15.31 0.44
C VAL A 172 4.03 14.36 0.22
N VAL A 173 3.35 13.96 1.30
CA VAL A 173 2.22 13.03 1.20
C VAL A 173 0.98 13.70 0.59
N ALA A 174 0.69 14.94 0.96
CA ALA A 174 -0.37 15.73 0.34
C ALA A 174 -0.11 15.90 -1.16
N PHE A 175 1.12 16.27 -1.55
CA PHE A 175 1.51 16.33 -2.96
C PHE A 175 1.33 14.98 -3.67
N SER A 176 1.75 13.88 -3.06
CA SER A 176 1.57 12.54 -3.66
C SER A 176 0.08 12.20 -3.87
N ILE A 177 -0.78 12.49 -2.90
CA ILE A 177 -2.22 12.19 -3.00
C ILE A 177 -2.91 13.09 -4.03
N PHE A 178 -2.71 14.41 -3.96
CA PHE A 178 -3.41 15.36 -4.83
C PHE A 178 -2.80 15.41 -6.24
N ALA A 179 -1.48 15.53 -6.35
CA ALA A 179 -0.82 15.61 -7.66
C ALA A 179 -0.71 14.23 -8.28
N GLN A 180 -0.05 13.26 -7.64
CA GLN A 180 0.16 11.94 -8.25
C GLN A 180 -1.14 11.13 -8.32
N GLY A 181 -1.98 11.19 -7.28
CA GLY A 181 -3.25 10.45 -7.26
C GLY A 181 -4.23 10.88 -8.35
N LEU A 182 -4.37 12.19 -8.59
CA LEU A 182 -5.27 12.71 -9.63
C LEU A 182 -4.68 12.55 -11.04
N THR A 183 -3.36 12.66 -11.19
CA THR A 183 -2.71 12.51 -12.50
C THR A 183 -2.54 11.07 -12.94
N MET A 184 -2.66 10.10 -12.03
CA MET A 184 -2.42 8.69 -12.31
C MET A 184 -3.31 8.07 -13.39
N PRO A 185 -4.65 8.21 -13.31
CA PRO A 185 -5.54 7.67 -14.34
C PRO A 185 -5.22 8.24 -15.73
N TRP A 186 -4.88 9.53 -15.79
CA TRP A 186 -4.45 10.18 -17.02
C TRP A 186 -3.11 9.62 -17.52
N PHE A 187 -2.13 9.46 -16.63
CA PHE A 187 -0.80 8.95 -16.97
C PHE A 187 -0.84 7.52 -17.53
N ILE A 188 -1.66 6.65 -16.95
CA ILE A 188 -1.86 5.27 -17.42
C ILE A 188 -2.49 5.26 -18.82
N ASN A 189 -3.45 6.16 -19.08
CA ASN A 189 -4.08 6.32 -20.39
C ASN A 189 -3.08 6.80 -21.44
N VAL A 190 -2.22 7.78 -21.12
CA VAL A 190 -1.17 8.29 -22.02
C VAL A 190 -0.17 7.21 -22.39
N LEU A 191 0.19 6.33 -21.46
CA LEU A 191 1.11 5.21 -21.71
C LEU A 191 0.46 4.05 -22.50
N GLY A 192 -0.84 4.14 -22.82
CA GLY A 192 -1.57 3.14 -23.58
C GLY A 192 -1.71 1.80 -22.86
N LEU A 193 -1.66 1.80 -21.52
CA LEU A 193 -1.76 0.59 -20.69
C LEU A 193 -3.21 0.20 -20.38
N THR A 194 -4.18 1.05 -20.77
CA THR A 194 -5.61 0.75 -20.67
C THR A 194 -5.97 -0.27 -21.74
N ARG A 195 -5.98 -1.55 -21.36
CA ARG A 195 -6.50 -2.62 -22.21
C ARG A 195 -7.98 -2.37 -22.43
N LYS A 196 -8.33 -1.89 -23.62
CA LYS A 196 -9.71 -1.91 -24.11
C LYS A 196 -10.14 -3.37 -24.14
N THR A 197 -10.92 -3.82 -23.18
CA THR A 197 -11.63 -5.09 -23.23
C THR A 197 -12.63 -5.00 -24.37
N GLY A 198 -12.14 -5.25 -25.59
CA GLY A 198 -12.99 -5.47 -26.76
C GLY A 198 -13.78 -6.75 -26.51
N THR A 199 -15.07 -6.59 -26.23
CA THR A 199 -16.16 -7.34 -26.87
C THR A 199 -15.73 -8.64 -27.57
N ALA A 200 -15.51 -9.69 -26.78
CA ALA A 200 -15.56 -11.08 -27.25
C ALA A 200 -16.94 -11.68 -26.93
N SER A 201 -17.99 -10.97 -27.36
CA SER A 201 -19.40 -11.37 -27.26
C SER A 201 -20.14 -10.93 -28.52
N GLU A 202 -19.62 -11.30 -29.68
CA GLU A 202 -20.37 -11.20 -30.93
C GLU A 202 -19.93 -12.34 -31.85
N SER A 203 -20.61 -13.49 -31.72
CA SER A 203 -20.71 -14.62 -32.68
C SER A 203 -21.17 -15.94 -32.04
N ILE A 204 -21.78 -15.92 -30.84
CA ILE A 204 -22.68 -17.00 -30.42
C ILE A 204 -24.12 -16.50 -30.56
N ASP A 205 -24.48 -16.14 -31.79
CA ASP A 205 -25.87 -16.09 -32.19
C ASP A 205 -25.99 -16.80 -33.54
N ALA A 206 -26.25 -18.11 -33.46
CA ALA A 206 -26.78 -18.88 -34.57
C ALA A 206 -27.63 -20.04 -34.03
N PRO A 207 -28.92 -19.82 -33.78
CA PRO A 207 -29.93 -20.85 -33.98
C PRO A 207 -30.64 -20.53 -35.30
N GLY A 208 -30.17 -21.14 -36.40
CA GLY A 208 -30.74 -20.96 -37.74
C GLY A 208 -30.74 -22.28 -38.49
N GLY A 209 -31.92 -22.89 -38.58
CA GLY A 209 -32.15 -24.27 -39.01
C GLY A 209 -31.67 -24.65 -40.42
N ARG A 210 -31.48 -25.95 -40.62
CA ARG A 210 -32.43 -26.82 -41.31
C ARG A 210 -32.25 -28.25 -40.84
#